data_AF-R6AJC7-F1
#
_entry.id   AF-R6AJC7-F1
#
_cell.length_a   1.000
_cell.length_b   1.000
_cell.length_c   1.000
_cell.angle_alpha   90.00
_cell.angle_beta   90.00
_cell.angle_gamma   90.00
#
_symmetry.space_group_name_H-M   'P 1'
#
loop_
_entity.id
_entity.type
_entity.pdbx_description
1 polymer ?
#
loop_
_entity_poly.entity_id
_entity_poly.type
_entity_poly.pdbx_seq_one_letter_code
_entity_poly.pdbx_strand_id
1 'polypeptide(L)'
;MLHRNGTVYPCIDNRYHPNPGTEETEYDEIERPVDWLIANGFLSDEIEMWLYARIAALIDEDGYDADADMNEIVNSIMYSDSYQVDSKTRQLIGDIYAWMGDEDNLRNCIDINESQYARDIARFINENFLRIRAGGKLNPDGTNSIYFRISSHGYDWRRNIENFLRDTFDSPDKMPNYIWIGHDAETNPPEVTLFEGTPNDFIEQFDSKVIAHIQLD
;
A
#
# COMPACT_ATOMS: atom_id res chain seq x y z
N MET A 1 -2.19 3.01 8.09
CA MET A 1 -2.79 3.46 6.81
C MET A 1 -4.12 4.12 7.10
N LEU A 2 -4.38 5.31 6.60
CA LEU A 2 -5.68 5.98 6.67
C LEU A 2 -6.37 5.87 5.32
N HIS A 3 -7.51 5.18 5.27
CA HIS A 3 -8.30 5.08 4.05
C HIS A 3 -9.07 6.38 3.80
N ARG A 4 -9.42 6.65 2.54
CA ARG A 4 -10.17 7.85 2.11
C ARG A 4 -11.55 8.01 2.78
N ASN A 5 -12.12 6.97 3.37
CA ASN A 5 -13.35 7.06 4.16
C ASN A 5 -13.11 7.48 5.64
N GLY A 6 -11.86 7.64 6.06
CA GLY A 6 -11.46 7.96 7.44
C GLY A 6 -11.10 6.77 8.31
N THR A 7 -11.27 5.52 7.84
CA THR A 7 -10.91 4.33 8.61
C THR A 7 -9.40 4.14 8.67
N VAL A 8 -8.89 3.83 9.86
CA VAL A 8 -7.47 3.55 10.11
C VAL A 8 -7.22 2.05 10.14
N TYR A 9 -6.22 1.61 9.39
CA TYR A 9 -5.74 0.24 9.32
C TYR A 9 -4.27 0.15 9.79
N PRO A 10 -3.80 -1.01 10.29
CA PRO A 10 -2.38 -1.25 10.55
C PRO A 10 -1.51 -0.91 9.34
N CYS A 11 -0.25 -0.53 9.54
CA CYS A 11 0.64 -0.23 8.43
C CYS A 11 1.01 -1.52 7.65
N ILE A 12 1.05 -1.45 6.32
CA ILE A 12 1.86 -2.37 5.50
C ILE A 12 3.29 -2.17 6.02
N ASP A 13 3.99 -3.24 6.44
CA ASP A 13 5.28 -3.21 7.14
C ASP A 13 6.11 -1.93 6.86
N ASN A 14 6.59 -1.27 7.91
CA ASN A 14 7.28 0.02 7.88
C ASN A 14 8.42 0.09 6.84
N ARG A 15 9.00 -1.07 6.47
CA ARG A 15 10.09 -1.23 5.50
C ARG A 15 9.63 -1.47 4.06
N TYR A 16 8.42 -1.97 3.86
CA TYR A 16 7.95 -2.53 2.60
C TYR A 16 6.60 -1.92 2.25
N HIS A 17 6.65 -0.73 1.66
CA HIS A 17 5.47 -0.11 1.09
C HIS A 17 5.75 0.16 -0.39
N PRO A 18 4.85 -0.21 -1.31
CA PRO A 18 5.00 0.03 -2.73
C PRO A 18 5.15 1.53 -2.89
N ASN A 19 6.35 1.95 -3.25
CA ASN A 19 6.50 3.25 -3.85
C ASN A 19 5.95 3.09 -5.27
N PRO A 20 5.22 4.08 -5.83
CA PRO A 20 5.05 4.09 -7.27
C PRO A 20 6.46 4.10 -7.87
N GLY A 21 6.91 2.95 -8.38
CA GLY A 21 8.07 2.90 -9.25
C GLY A 21 7.76 3.69 -10.52
N THR A 22 8.79 4.03 -11.30
CA THR A 22 8.54 4.57 -12.63
C THR A 22 7.82 3.51 -13.47
N GLU A 23 7.14 3.92 -14.55
CA GLU A 23 6.47 2.97 -15.48
C GLU A 23 7.42 1.89 -16.03
N GLU A 24 8.73 2.12 -15.93
CA GLU A 24 9.82 1.29 -16.44
C GLU A 24 10.42 0.31 -15.41
N THR A 25 10.10 0.44 -14.11
CA THR A 25 10.61 -0.47 -13.07
C THR A 25 9.57 -1.53 -12.71
N GLU A 26 10.00 -2.79 -12.64
CA GLU A 26 9.23 -3.85 -11.98
C GLU A 26 8.91 -3.41 -10.54
N TYR A 27 7.70 -3.70 -10.08
CA TYR A 27 7.26 -3.31 -8.75
C TYR A 27 7.81 -4.29 -7.73
N ASP A 28 9.07 -4.05 -7.33
CA ASP A 28 9.69 -4.75 -6.22
C ASP A 28 8.76 -4.65 -4.99
N GLU A 29 8.50 -5.79 -4.34
CA GLU A 29 7.81 -5.89 -3.05
C GLU A 29 6.27 -5.79 -3.06
N ILE A 30 5.59 -5.95 -4.21
CA ILE A 30 4.12 -5.93 -4.32
C ILE A 30 3.41 -7.02 -3.49
N GLU A 31 4.12 -8.08 -3.12
CA GLU A 31 3.62 -9.20 -2.32
C GLU A 31 3.10 -8.74 -0.94
N ARG A 32 3.81 -7.80 -0.28
CA ARG A 32 3.42 -7.29 1.06
C ARG A 32 2.12 -6.48 1.01
N PRO A 33 1.95 -5.55 0.05
CA PRO A 33 0.67 -4.94 -0.27
C PRO A 33 -0.47 -5.89 -0.52
N VAL A 34 -0.24 -6.92 -1.35
CA VAL A 34 -1.26 -7.90 -1.71
C VAL A 34 -1.74 -8.63 -0.45
N ASP A 35 -0.82 -9.16 0.36
CA ASP A 35 -1.18 -9.81 1.62
C ASP A 35 -1.97 -8.88 2.53
N TRP A 36 -1.48 -7.65 2.70
CA TRP A 36 -2.12 -6.67 3.56
C TRP A 36 -3.53 -6.30 3.07
N LEU A 37 -3.74 -6.11 1.77
CA LEU A 37 -5.05 -5.80 1.19
C LEU A 37 -6.03 -6.95 1.46
N ILE A 38 -5.63 -8.18 1.20
CA ILE A 38 -6.46 -9.37 1.44
C ILE A 38 -6.78 -9.52 2.94
N ALA A 39 -5.78 -9.39 3.81
CA ALA A 39 -5.94 -9.48 5.26
C ALA A 39 -6.99 -8.48 5.77
N ASN A 40 -6.98 -7.26 5.22
CA ASN A 40 -7.90 -6.17 5.57
C ASN A 40 -9.22 -6.16 4.77
N GLY A 41 -9.47 -7.16 3.91
CA GLY A 41 -10.76 -7.33 3.22
C GLY A 41 -10.92 -6.53 1.93
N PHE A 42 -9.82 -6.14 1.29
CA PHE A 42 -9.80 -5.43 0.01
C PHE A 42 -9.46 -6.35 -1.17
N LEU A 43 -9.96 -7.59 -1.16
CA LEU A 43 -9.80 -8.51 -2.30
C LEU A 43 -10.51 -7.92 -3.53
N SER A 44 -9.80 -7.87 -4.66
CA SER A 44 -10.30 -7.37 -5.95
C SER A 44 -9.86 -8.29 -7.09
N ASP A 45 -10.50 -8.13 -8.25
CA ASP A 45 -10.15 -8.88 -9.46
C ASP A 45 -8.68 -8.68 -9.83
N GLU A 46 -8.13 -7.48 -9.66
CA GLU A 46 -6.71 -7.21 -9.94
C GLU A 46 -5.76 -8.01 -9.04
N ILE A 47 -6.12 -8.18 -7.77
CA ILE A 47 -5.35 -9.00 -6.82
C ILE A 47 -5.40 -10.47 -7.21
N GLU A 48 -6.60 -10.97 -7.57
CA GLU A 48 -6.75 -12.35 -8.02
C GLU A 48 -5.98 -12.60 -9.32
N MET A 49 -6.08 -11.69 -10.30
CA MET A 49 -5.34 -11.80 -11.57
C MET A 49 -3.82 -11.75 -11.35
N TRP A 50 -3.34 -10.92 -10.43
CA TRP A 50 -1.92 -10.92 -10.05
C TRP A 50 -1.50 -12.26 -9.43
N LEU A 51 -2.29 -12.82 -8.51
CA LEU A 51 -2.04 -14.14 -7.93
C LEU A 51 -2.08 -15.26 -8.98
N TYR A 52 -3.05 -15.23 -9.90
CA TYR A 52 -3.13 -16.20 -11.00
C TYR A 52 -1.87 -16.14 -11.86
N ALA A 53 -1.44 -14.96 -12.31
CA ALA A 53 -0.23 -14.81 -13.11
C ALA A 53 1.00 -15.38 -12.39
N ARG A 54 1.15 -14.99 -11.11
CA ARG A 54 2.31 -15.35 -10.30
C ARG A 54 2.40 -16.85 -10.01
N ILE A 55 1.27 -17.48 -9.69
CA ILE A 55 1.19 -18.91 -9.45
C ILE A 55 1.40 -19.70 -10.74
N ALA A 56 0.81 -19.24 -11.85
CA ALA A 56 1.01 -19.87 -13.15
C ALA A 56 2.48 -19.84 -13.59
N ALA A 57 3.17 -18.71 -13.40
CA ALA A 57 4.59 -18.58 -13.69
C ALA A 57 5.44 -19.57 -12.88
N LEU A 58 5.16 -19.71 -11.58
CA LEU A 58 5.83 -20.68 -10.71
C LEU A 58 5.60 -22.12 -11.20
N ILE A 59 4.36 -22.48 -11.52
CA ILE A 59 4.01 -23.82 -12.01
C ILE A 59 4.61 -24.09 -13.40
N ASP A 60 4.67 -23.10 -14.29
CA ASP A 60 5.27 -23.25 -15.62
C ASP A 60 6.79 -23.51 -15.52
N GLU A 61 7.47 -22.90 -14.54
CA GLU A 61 8.90 -23.09 -14.29
C GLU A 61 9.20 -24.44 -13.60
N ASP A 62 8.51 -24.74 -12.50
CA ASP A 62 8.83 -25.86 -11.61
C ASP A 62 7.98 -27.12 -11.84
N GLY A 63 6.88 -26.99 -12.58
CA GLY A 63 5.85 -28.01 -12.73
C GLY A 63 4.84 -28.00 -11.58
N TYR A 64 3.63 -28.48 -11.85
CA TYR A 64 2.62 -28.67 -10.82
C TYR A 64 2.92 -29.90 -9.97
N ASP A 65 2.92 -29.73 -8.64
CA ASP A 65 3.08 -30.82 -7.68
C ASP A 65 1.87 -30.88 -6.73
N ALA A 66 1.09 -31.95 -6.86
CA ALA A 66 -0.10 -32.18 -6.05
C ALA A 66 0.22 -32.43 -4.56
N ASP A 67 1.44 -32.85 -4.24
CA ASP A 67 1.91 -33.15 -2.90
C ASP A 67 2.84 -32.05 -2.33
N ALA A 68 2.92 -30.90 -3.00
CA ALA A 68 3.78 -29.78 -2.59
C ALA A 68 3.47 -29.29 -1.16
N ASP A 69 4.52 -28.91 -0.43
CA ASP A 69 4.33 -28.22 0.85
C ASP A 69 3.81 -26.81 0.59
N MET A 70 2.56 -26.56 0.98
CA MET A 70 1.91 -25.26 0.80
C MET A 70 2.68 -24.11 1.49
N ASN A 71 3.48 -24.38 2.51
CA ASN A 71 4.36 -23.37 3.09
C ASN A 71 5.44 -22.93 2.10
N GLU A 72 6.05 -23.87 1.39
CA GLU A 72 7.07 -23.58 0.39
C GLU A 72 6.46 -22.81 -0.78
N ILE A 73 5.31 -23.26 -1.29
CA ILE A 73 4.57 -22.56 -2.37
C ILE A 73 4.24 -21.12 -1.99
N VAL A 74 3.64 -20.91 -0.81
CA VAL A 74 3.31 -19.56 -0.31
C VAL A 74 4.57 -18.71 -0.17
N ASN A 75 5.67 -19.26 0.34
CA ASN A 75 6.91 -18.51 0.53
C ASN A 75 7.55 -18.12 -0.81
N SER A 76 7.47 -18.99 -1.82
CA SER A 76 7.93 -18.71 -3.19
C SER A 76 7.11 -17.61 -3.85
N ILE A 77 5.78 -17.64 -3.73
CA ILE A 77 4.89 -16.62 -4.32
C ILE A 77 5.09 -15.27 -3.64
N MET A 78 5.14 -15.27 -2.30
CA MET A 78 5.14 -14.04 -1.49
C MET A 78 6.55 -13.56 -1.10
N TYR A 79 7.59 -14.12 -1.73
CA TYR A 79 9.01 -13.91 -1.47
C TYR A 79 9.32 -13.66 0.01
N SER A 80 9.16 -14.69 0.85
CA SER A 80 9.60 -14.55 2.24
C SER A 80 9.88 -15.82 3.01
N ASP A 81 11.11 -15.90 3.53
CA ASP A 81 11.50 -16.89 4.53
C ASP A 81 11.17 -16.45 5.97
N SER A 82 10.78 -15.19 6.19
CA SER A 82 10.63 -14.61 7.55
C SER A 82 9.32 -13.85 7.80
N TYR A 83 8.56 -13.54 6.75
CA TYR A 83 7.25 -12.91 6.86
C TYR A 83 6.15 -13.97 6.98
N GLN A 84 5.29 -13.81 7.98
CA GLN A 84 4.11 -14.65 8.13
C GLN A 84 2.97 -14.06 7.32
N VAL A 85 2.71 -14.67 6.16
CA VAL A 85 1.58 -14.35 5.29
C VAL A 85 0.26 -14.60 6.02
N ASP A 86 -0.71 -13.69 5.88
CA ASP A 86 -2.02 -13.82 6.52
C ASP A 86 -2.74 -15.11 6.09
N SER A 87 -3.44 -15.73 7.04
CA SER A 87 -4.16 -16.98 6.81
C SER A 87 -5.15 -16.94 5.63
N LYS A 88 -5.78 -15.78 5.35
CA LYS A 88 -6.71 -15.62 4.23
C LYS A 88 -5.99 -15.67 2.89
N THR A 89 -4.86 -14.97 2.78
CA THR A 89 -4.01 -14.97 1.59
C THR A 89 -3.45 -16.36 1.33
N ARG A 90 -2.99 -17.04 2.39
CA ARG A 90 -2.51 -18.43 2.31
C ARG A 90 -3.59 -19.38 1.78
N GLN A 91 -4.81 -19.25 2.28
CA GLN A 91 -5.93 -20.06 1.81
C GLN A 91 -6.21 -19.80 0.34
N LEU A 92 -6.28 -18.53 -0.07
CA LEU A 92 -6.53 -18.14 -1.46
C LEU A 92 -5.45 -18.66 -2.42
N ILE A 93 -4.17 -18.54 -2.04
CA ILE A 93 -3.05 -19.11 -2.80
C ILE A 93 -3.24 -20.62 -2.97
N GLY A 94 -3.57 -21.34 -1.89
CA GLY A 94 -3.77 -22.79 -1.94
C GLY A 94 -4.95 -23.19 -2.83
N ASP A 95 -6.06 -22.44 -2.77
CA ASP A 95 -7.24 -22.69 -3.61
C ASP A 95 -6.92 -22.46 -5.09
N ILE A 96 -6.21 -21.38 -5.43
CA ILE A 96 -5.78 -21.09 -6.80
C ILE A 96 -4.79 -22.15 -7.31
N TYR A 97 -3.77 -22.50 -6.52
CA TYR A 97 -2.78 -23.50 -6.88
C TYR A 97 -3.45 -24.86 -7.17
N ALA A 98 -4.37 -25.30 -6.30
CA ALA A 98 -5.11 -26.54 -6.51
C ALA A 98 -5.99 -26.48 -7.77
N TRP A 99 -6.64 -25.34 -8.03
CA TRP A 99 -7.43 -25.14 -9.25
C TRP A 99 -6.59 -25.18 -10.54
N MET A 100 -5.32 -24.72 -10.48
CA MET A 100 -4.36 -24.79 -11.59
C MET A 100 -3.76 -26.18 -11.83
N GLY A 101 -4.10 -27.18 -11.02
CA GLY A 101 -3.74 -28.57 -11.32
C GLY A 101 -4.39 -29.12 -12.59
N ASP A 102 -5.42 -28.43 -13.12
CA ASP A 102 -5.97 -28.68 -14.45
C ASP A 102 -5.16 -27.88 -15.50
N GLU A 103 -4.63 -28.58 -16.50
CA GLU A 103 -3.79 -28.01 -17.56
C GLU A 103 -4.50 -26.90 -18.35
N ASP A 104 -5.83 -27.00 -18.55
CA ASP A 104 -6.58 -25.96 -19.25
C ASP A 104 -6.65 -24.66 -18.41
N ASN A 105 -6.76 -24.79 -17.08
CA ASN A 105 -6.78 -23.64 -16.18
C ASN A 105 -5.42 -22.94 -16.14
N LEU A 106 -4.34 -23.71 -15.98
CA LEU A 106 -2.97 -23.19 -16.01
C LEU A 106 -2.70 -22.45 -17.32
N ARG A 107 -3.04 -23.07 -18.46
CA ARG A 107 -2.81 -22.49 -19.79
C ARG A 107 -3.51 -21.15 -19.99
N ASN A 108 -4.68 -20.95 -19.39
CA ASN A 108 -5.40 -19.68 -19.45
C ASN A 108 -4.73 -18.56 -18.63
N CYS A 109 -3.79 -18.91 -17.75
CA CYS A 109 -3.15 -17.97 -16.82
C CYS A 109 -1.70 -17.61 -17.18
N ILE A 110 -0.99 -18.43 -17.97
CA ILE A 110 0.42 -18.20 -18.33
C ILE A 110 0.66 -16.85 -19.04
N ASP A 111 -0.29 -16.41 -19.88
CA ASP A 111 -0.17 -15.17 -20.65
C ASP A 111 -0.67 -13.92 -19.89
N ILE A 112 -1.07 -14.05 -18.62
CA ILE A 112 -1.54 -12.92 -17.82
C ILE A 112 -0.35 -11.99 -17.52
N ASN A 113 -0.50 -10.71 -17.83
CA ASN A 113 0.53 -9.69 -17.59
C ASN A 113 0.60 -9.31 -16.10
N GLU A 114 1.37 -10.05 -15.32
CA GLU A 114 1.58 -9.84 -13.88
C GLU A 114 1.91 -8.37 -13.55
N SER A 115 2.86 -7.77 -14.27
CA SER A 115 3.33 -6.40 -14.02
C SER A 115 2.27 -5.32 -14.28
N GLN A 116 1.25 -5.60 -15.09
CA GLN A 116 0.10 -4.71 -15.25
C GLN A 116 -0.76 -4.71 -13.98
N TYR A 117 -1.09 -5.89 -13.45
CA TYR A 117 -1.91 -5.98 -12.24
C TYR A 117 -1.18 -5.47 -11.00
N ALA A 118 0.13 -5.71 -10.89
CA ALA A 118 0.95 -5.11 -9.83
C ALA A 118 0.85 -3.57 -9.85
N ARG A 119 0.88 -2.96 -11.03
CA ARG A 119 0.71 -1.50 -11.21
C ARG A 119 -0.67 -1.02 -10.80
N ASP A 120 -1.72 -1.73 -11.19
CA ASP A 120 -3.10 -1.36 -10.86
C ASP A 120 -3.36 -1.49 -9.36
N ILE A 121 -2.81 -2.50 -8.68
CA ILE A 121 -2.86 -2.66 -7.22
C ILE A 121 -2.12 -1.52 -6.52
N ALA A 122 -0.92 -1.17 -6.98
CA ALA A 122 -0.15 -0.07 -6.41
C ALA A 122 -0.89 1.27 -6.56
N ARG A 123 -1.48 1.52 -7.73
CA ARG A 123 -2.34 2.70 -7.98
C ARG A 123 -3.53 2.70 -7.03
N PHE A 124 -4.24 1.59 -6.88
CA PHE A 124 -5.36 1.47 -5.96
C PHE A 124 -4.97 1.86 -4.54
N ILE A 125 -3.86 1.34 -4.02
CA ILE A 125 -3.39 1.69 -2.67
C ILE A 125 -3.10 3.18 -2.56
N ASN A 126 -2.40 3.72 -3.55
CA ASN A 126 -1.98 5.12 -3.57
C ASN A 126 -3.15 6.10 -3.63
N GLU A 127 -4.22 5.77 -4.36
CA GLU A 127 -5.43 6.59 -4.45
C GLU A 127 -6.33 6.46 -3.21
N ASN A 128 -6.34 5.30 -2.57
CA ASN A 128 -7.31 4.99 -1.51
C ASN A 128 -6.75 5.09 -0.10
N PHE A 129 -5.43 5.16 0.07
CA PHE A 129 -4.79 5.20 1.38
C PHE A 129 -3.68 6.24 1.50
N LEU A 130 -3.75 6.97 2.62
CA LEU A 130 -2.68 7.81 3.16
C LEU A 130 -1.84 7.03 4.16
N ARG A 131 -0.53 7.25 4.16
CA ARG A 131 0.36 6.67 5.18
C ARG A 131 0.51 7.63 6.35
N ILE A 132 0.45 7.09 7.56
CA ILE A 132 0.63 7.84 8.82
C ILE A 132 1.77 7.20 9.59
N ARG A 133 2.71 8.02 10.05
CA ARG A 133 3.78 7.63 10.95
C ARG A 133 3.73 8.48 12.22
N ALA A 134 3.74 7.82 13.38
CA ALA A 134 4.05 8.47 14.64
C ALA A 134 5.56 8.70 14.71
N GLY A 135 5.98 9.87 15.21
CA GLY A 135 7.35 10.31 14.99
C GLY A 135 7.50 10.97 13.63
N GLY A 136 8.17 12.11 13.61
CA GLY A 136 8.34 12.93 12.41
C GLY A 136 9.01 12.20 11.25
N LYS A 137 9.23 12.93 10.15
CA LYS A 137 9.78 12.40 8.88
C LYS A 137 10.99 11.46 9.05
N LEU A 138 11.86 11.71 10.04
CA LEU A 138 13.13 11.00 10.25
C LEU A 138 13.27 10.29 11.60
N ASN A 139 12.29 10.36 12.51
CA ASN A 139 12.46 9.84 13.86
C ASN A 139 11.18 9.16 14.40
N PRO A 140 11.06 7.83 14.26
CA PRO A 140 9.86 7.08 14.66
C PRO A 140 9.63 7.04 16.18
N ASP A 141 10.64 7.39 16.98
CA ASP A 141 10.58 7.29 18.45
C ASP A 141 10.01 8.56 19.12
N GLY A 142 9.75 9.63 18.34
CA GLY A 142 9.26 10.92 18.83
C GLY A 142 7.74 11.03 18.85
N THR A 143 7.08 10.67 19.96
CA THR A 143 5.60 10.64 20.07
C THR A 143 4.89 11.99 19.93
N ASN A 144 5.61 13.11 19.98
CA ASN A 144 5.03 14.44 19.93
C ASN A 144 4.89 15.00 18.51
N SER A 145 4.90 14.12 17.52
CA SER A 145 4.79 14.52 16.13
C SER A 145 4.23 13.43 15.23
N ILE A 146 3.62 13.85 14.12
CA ILE A 146 3.02 12.94 13.14
C ILE A 146 3.49 13.32 11.75
N TYR A 147 3.77 12.31 10.94
CA TYR A 147 4.10 12.46 9.55
C TYR A 147 3.04 11.78 8.66
N PHE A 148 2.44 12.55 7.76
CA PHE A 148 1.50 12.10 6.74
C PHE A 148 2.22 12.05 5.39
N ARG A 149 2.24 10.87 4.75
CA ARG A 149 2.84 10.68 3.43
C ARG A 149 1.73 10.41 2.42
N ILE A 150 1.50 11.39 1.56
CA ILE A 150 0.53 11.40 0.46
C ILE A 150 1.19 10.81 -0.80
N SER A 151 0.46 9.96 -1.52
CA SER A 151 0.90 9.50 -2.84
C SER A 151 0.66 10.57 -3.91
N SER A 152 1.40 10.50 -5.01
CA SER A 152 1.17 11.30 -6.22
C SER A 152 -0.17 11.10 -6.92
N HIS A 153 -0.89 10.06 -6.55
CA HIS A 153 -2.13 9.71 -7.20
C HIS A 153 -3.34 10.39 -6.51
N GLY A 154 -3.81 11.49 -7.11
CA GLY A 154 -5.23 11.76 -7.37
C GLY A 154 -6.26 11.99 -6.25
N TYR A 155 -5.89 12.15 -4.96
CA TYR A 155 -6.89 12.42 -3.90
C TYR A 155 -6.53 13.60 -2.99
N ASP A 156 -7.48 14.49 -2.74
CA ASP A 156 -7.33 15.58 -1.76
C ASP A 156 -7.48 15.05 -0.33
N TRP A 157 -6.34 14.71 0.27
CA TRP A 157 -6.25 14.17 1.63
C TRP A 157 -6.54 15.17 2.74
N ARG A 158 -6.70 16.47 2.44
CA ARG A 158 -6.81 17.53 3.45
C ARG A 158 -7.90 17.24 4.48
N ARG A 159 -9.14 16.99 4.01
CA ARG A 159 -10.29 16.75 4.89
C ARG A 159 -10.10 15.49 5.74
N ASN A 160 -9.49 14.45 5.17
CA ASN A 160 -9.19 13.22 5.87
C ASN A 160 -8.15 13.41 6.98
N ILE A 161 -7.10 14.19 6.72
CA ILE A 161 -6.09 14.52 7.73
C ILE A 161 -6.71 15.37 8.85
N GLU A 162 -7.53 16.37 8.50
CA GLU A 162 -8.23 17.17 9.51
C GLU A 162 -9.16 16.33 10.39
N ASN A 163 -10.03 15.53 9.77
CA ASN A 163 -10.93 14.64 10.49
C ASN A 163 -10.13 13.67 11.37
N PHE A 164 -9.08 13.04 10.83
CA PHE A 164 -8.22 12.15 11.60
C PHE A 164 -7.64 12.85 12.83
N LEU A 165 -7.12 14.08 12.71
CA LEU A 165 -6.59 14.83 13.84
C LEU A 165 -7.67 15.13 14.88
N ARG A 166 -8.87 15.55 14.45
CA ARG A 166 -9.98 15.86 15.37
C ARG A 166 -10.57 14.62 16.05
N ASP A 167 -10.66 13.52 15.33
CA ASP A 167 -11.25 12.27 15.82
C ASP A 167 -10.27 11.48 16.70
N THR A 168 -8.97 11.59 16.44
CA THR A 168 -7.92 10.90 17.21
C THR A 168 -7.57 11.63 18.51
N PHE A 169 -7.63 12.97 18.52
CA PHE A 169 -7.24 13.79 19.65
C PHE A 169 -8.44 14.57 20.21
N ASP A 170 -8.90 14.18 21.40
CA ASP A 170 -10.11 14.74 22.03
C ASP A 170 -10.08 16.27 22.26
N SER A 171 -8.90 16.88 22.23
CA SER A 171 -8.71 18.31 22.46
C SER A 171 -7.40 18.83 21.85
N PRO A 172 -7.31 20.14 21.52
CA PRO A 172 -6.11 20.73 20.90
C PRO A 172 -4.82 20.57 21.71
N ASP A 173 -4.91 20.54 23.03
CA ASP A 173 -3.78 20.34 23.95
C ASP A 173 -3.24 18.90 23.96
N LYS A 174 -4.00 17.94 23.42
CA LYS A 174 -3.58 16.54 23.23
C LYS A 174 -3.03 16.27 21.83
N MET A 175 -3.16 17.20 20.89
CA MET A 175 -2.63 17.05 19.54
C MET A 175 -1.09 17.07 19.56
N PRO A 176 -0.42 16.43 18.59
CA PRO A 176 1.03 16.52 18.46
C PRO A 176 1.47 17.97 18.27
N ASN A 177 2.60 18.37 18.85
CA ASN A 177 3.13 19.72 18.65
C ASN A 177 3.52 20.01 17.20
N TYR A 178 3.69 18.96 16.39
CA TYR A 178 4.20 19.09 15.04
C TYR A 178 3.59 18.08 14.08
N ILE A 179 3.24 18.54 12.88
CA ILE A 179 2.89 17.67 11.78
C ILE A 179 3.73 18.00 10.53
N TRP A 180 4.07 16.95 9.81
CA TRP A 180 4.64 17.02 8.47
C TRP A 180 3.67 16.38 7.49
N ILE A 181 3.50 16.99 6.32
CA ILE A 181 2.81 16.40 5.19
C ILE A 181 3.77 16.40 4.01
N GLY A 182 4.09 15.20 3.53
CA GLY A 182 5.00 14.96 2.42
C GLY A 182 4.26 14.29 1.27
N HIS A 183 4.77 14.52 0.06
CA HIS A 183 4.27 13.91 -1.16
C HIS A 183 5.34 13.01 -1.76
N ASP A 184 4.95 11.81 -2.17
CA ASP A 184 5.84 10.94 -2.95
C ASP A 184 6.06 11.52 -4.34
N ALA A 185 7.32 11.70 -4.70
CA ALA A 185 7.67 11.91 -6.09
C ALA A 185 7.70 10.54 -6.78
N GLU A 186 7.02 10.41 -7.92
CA GLU A 186 7.03 9.21 -8.80
C GLU A 186 8.42 8.93 -9.38
N THR A 187 9.27 9.95 -9.38
CA THR A 187 10.66 9.89 -9.80
C THR A 187 11.50 10.54 -8.72
N ASN A 188 12.74 10.08 -8.56
CA ASN A 188 13.78 10.82 -7.86
C ASN A 188 13.77 12.26 -8.42
N PRO A 189 13.43 13.30 -7.63
CA PRO A 189 14.04 13.71 -6.36
C PRO A 189 13.27 13.26 -5.09
N PRO A 190 13.81 13.48 -3.87
CA PRO A 190 13.16 13.01 -2.63
C PRO A 190 11.83 13.73 -2.35
N GLU A 191 10.97 13.01 -1.62
CA GLU A 191 9.68 13.45 -1.07
C GLU A 191 9.59 14.97 -0.80
N VAL A 192 8.59 15.60 -1.44
CA VAL A 192 8.34 17.04 -1.35
C VAL A 192 7.53 17.34 -0.08
N THR A 193 8.04 18.20 0.79
CA THR A 193 7.28 18.70 1.94
C THR A 193 6.19 19.66 1.45
N LEU A 194 4.93 19.26 1.60
CA LEU A 194 3.76 20.09 1.27
C LEU A 194 3.34 21.00 2.43
N PHE A 195 3.51 20.50 3.66
CA PHE A 195 3.19 21.25 4.86
C PHE A 195 4.11 20.86 6.01
N GLU A 196 4.45 21.86 6.81
CA GLU A 196 5.28 21.73 7.99
C GLU A 196 4.83 22.79 9.02
N GLY A 197 4.40 22.34 10.21
CA GLY A 197 3.88 23.24 11.24
C GLY A 197 3.08 22.53 12.32
N THR A 198 2.26 23.28 13.06
CA THR A 198 1.37 22.70 14.08
C THR A 198 0.04 22.20 13.48
N PRO A 199 -0.70 21.31 14.18
CA PRO A 199 -2.07 20.95 13.81
C PRO A 199 -2.99 22.17 13.66
N ASN A 200 -2.87 23.16 14.55
CA ASN A 200 -3.67 24.37 14.47
C ASN A 200 -3.30 25.20 13.24
N ASP A 201 -2.01 25.33 12.91
CA ASP A 201 -1.58 26.00 11.68
C ASP A 201 -2.18 25.32 10.44
N PHE A 202 -2.19 23.99 10.42
CA PHE A 202 -2.79 23.24 9.32
C PHE A 202 -4.30 23.45 9.26
N ILE A 203 -4.98 23.40 10.40
CA ILE A 203 -6.44 23.60 10.49
C ILE A 203 -6.83 25.03 10.08
N GLU A 204 -6.10 26.05 10.55
CA GLU A 204 -6.44 27.47 10.40
C GLU A 204 -5.92 28.12 9.09
N GLN A 205 -4.76 27.70 8.55
CA GLN A 205 -4.10 28.41 7.44
C GLN A 205 -4.47 27.91 6.03
N PHE A 206 -5.17 26.77 5.90
CA PHE A 206 -5.22 26.06 4.61
C PHE A 206 -6.09 26.73 3.54
N ASP A 207 -7.06 27.57 3.90
CA ASP A 207 -7.90 28.29 2.92
C ASP A 207 -7.11 29.34 2.10
N SER A 208 -5.90 29.74 2.53
CA SER A 208 -5.18 30.86 1.91
C SER A 208 -3.86 30.50 1.21
N LYS A 209 -3.23 29.36 1.55
CA LYS A 209 -1.88 29.02 1.05
C LYS A 209 -1.81 27.88 0.02
N VAL A 210 -2.80 26.97 -0.03
CA VAL A 210 -2.74 25.80 -0.93
C VAL A 210 -3.53 25.97 -2.23
N ILE A 211 -4.56 26.81 -2.25
CA ILE A 211 -5.22 27.22 -3.52
C ILE A 211 -4.18 27.84 -4.48
N ALA A 212 -3.14 28.50 -3.96
CA ALA A 212 -2.07 29.08 -4.77
C ALA A 212 -1.06 28.07 -5.34
N HIS A 213 -1.02 26.82 -4.86
CA HIS A 213 -0.12 25.77 -5.39
C HIS A 213 -0.85 24.66 -6.17
N ILE A 214 -2.16 24.50 -5.97
CA ILE A 214 -2.99 23.56 -6.75
C ILE A 214 -3.50 24.20 -8.06
N GLN A 215 -3.39 25.52 -8.23
CA GLN A 215 -3.68 26.22 -9.50
C GLN A 215 -2.45 26.43 -10.41
N LEU A 216 -1.39 25.64 -10.24
CA LEU A 216 -0.33 25.58 -11.23
C LEU A 216 -0.50 24.28 -12.02
N ASP A 217 -1.42 24.36 -12.99
CA ASP A 217 -1.38 23.57 -14.23
C ASP A 217 -0.03 23.74 -14.93
#